data_AF-A0A940DMS5-F1
#
_entry.id   AF-A0A940DMS5-F1
#
_cell.length_a   1.000
_cell.length_b   1.000
_cell.length_c   1.000
_cell.angle_alpha   90.00
_cell.angle_beta   90.00
_cell.angle_gamma   90.00
#
_symmetry.space_group_name_H-M   'P 1'
#
loop_
_entity.id
_entity.type
_entity.pdbx_description
1 polymer ?
#
loop_
_entity_poly.entity_id
_entity_poly.type
_entity_poly.pdbx_seq_one_letter_code
_entity_poly.pdbx_strand_id
1 'polypeptide(L)'
;MRKFHFFWLVSGIAFLMMSCQREPAPAPQQLKNAFSWGGAVSPIESVVYTAEEKEGCHVFYISPTAGIIDTENAQLADDYIKVTVQDPSGTVDLYSGENEVTYKDMTVSSASSSEVSSASLSVNLTSSRTLRLSLDVTMASGQTLKAEYDGFCVKYPADPSGYDVVMDKAIYAYYFGQASAGTTTHNYYFTLTDAEYTADTSSGSPDYDLKEEGYVLILDMFTDLEGDSWKTLPDGVYAQSNGYGDHTYTVNYSAAFHYDADGNRTQLLLAGPLSVETDEEGVTTISGTFYEDGVERTFAFRSTLQLTNGLFNPSLPQIGEDVHVKGVYAEGLYNGNLMGSGTGMMQINIY
;
A
#
# COMPACT_ATOMS: atom_id res chain seq x y z
N MET A 1 86.18 27.58 38.80
CA MET A 1 84.83 27.08 38.44
C MET A 1 84.25 28.07 37.44
N ARG A 2 84.33 27.77 36.13
CA ARG A 2 83.27 27.27 35.21
C ARG A 2 82.16 28.31 34.92
N LYS A 3 81.70 28.63 33.70
CA LYS A 3 81.99 28.42 32.23
C LYS A 3 80.79 29.15 31.52
N PHE A 4 80.96 30.11 30.59
CA PHE A 4 81.08 30.03 29.10
C PHE A 4 79.83 29.64 28.25
N HIS A 5 79.53 30.51 27.25
CA HIS A 5 78.95 30.34 25.88
C HIS A 5 77.42 30.18 25.65
N PHE A 6 76.75 30.98 24.79
CA PHE A 6 76.76 31.22 23.31
C PHE A 6 75.73 30.33 22.59
N PHE A 7 74.81 30.86 21.76
CA PHE A 7 74.14 30.23 20.58
C PHE A 7 73.10 31.21 19.99
N TRP A 8 73.43 31.97 18.92
CA TRP A 8 73.18 31.74 17.48
C TRP A 8 71.78 32.15 16.96
N LEU A 9 71.78 33.22 16.15
CA LEU A 9 70.73 33.59 15.19
C LEU A 9 70.76 32.61 14.00
N VAL A 10 69.62 32.06 13.60
CA VAL A 10 69.47 31.41 12.28
C VAL A 10 68.35 32.12 11.52
N SER A 11 68.76 32.77 10.43
CA SER A 11 67.92 33.32 9.38
C SER A 11 67.37 32.19 8.52
N GLY A 12 66.05 32.07 8.40
CA GLY A 12 65.36 31.10 7.54
C GLY A 12 64.53 31.83 6.47
N ILE A 13 64.96 31.69 5.21
CA ILE A 13 64.29 32.16 4.01
C ILE A 13 62.98 31.38 3.82
N ALA A 14 61.83 32.06 3.75
CA ALA A 14 60.55 31.46 3.40
C ALA A 14 60.37 31.43 1.87
N PHE A 15 60.45 30.24 1.29
CA PHE A 15 60.00 29.97 -0.08
C PHE A 15 58.46 29.89 -0.11
N LEU A 16 57.81 30.80 -0.82
CA LEU A 16 56.39 30.74 -1.14
C LEU A 16 56.18 29.73 -2.29
N MET A 17 55.72 28.53 -1.96
CA MET A 17 55.14 27.60 -2.94
C MET A 17 53.67 27.98 -3.15
N MET A 18 53.31 28.48 -4.34
CA MET A 18 51.92 28.60 -4.77
C MET A 18 51.34 27.18 -4.91
N SER A 19 50.58 26.75 -3.92
CA SER A 19 49.73 25.57 -4.03
C SER A 19 48.51 25.94 -4.88
N CYS A 20 48.40 25.33 -6.06
CA CYS A 20 47.19 25.35 -6.87
C CYS A 20 46.10 24.58 -6.10
N GLN A 21 45.29 25.29 -5.31
CA GLN A 21 44.14 24.68 -4.64
C GLN A 21 43.09 24.39 -5.72
N ARG A 22 42.98 23.11 -6.07
CA ARG A 22 41.85 22.58 -6.83
C ARG A 22 40.62 22.74 -5.94
N GLU A 23 39.64 23.54 -6.38
CA GLU A 23 38.36 23.64 -5.66
C GLU A 23 37.77 22.23 -5.49
N PRO A 24 37.26 21.89 -4.28
CA PRO A 24 36.57 20.63 -4.09
C PRO A 24 35.36 20.58 -5.02
N ALA A 25 35.15 19.43 -5.68
CA ALA A 25 33.97 19.23 -6.51
C ALA A 25 32.70 19.54 -5.70
N PRO A 26 31.69 20.20 -6.29
CA PRO A 26 30.43 20.45 -5.61
C PRO A 26 29.86 19.13 -5.08
N ALA A 27 29.33 19.17 -3.85
CA ALA A 27 28.72 18.00 -3.24
C ALA A 27 27.61 17.44 -4.15
N PRO A 28 27.44 16.11 -4.24
CA PRO A 28 26.36 15.51 -5.02
C PRO A 28 25.02 16.14 -4.62
N GLN A 29 24.31 16.71 -5.57
CA GLN A 29 22.99 17.29 -5.33
C GLN A 29 22.01 16.13 -5.12
N GLN A 30 21.49 16.01 -3.89
CA GLN A 30 20.50 15.00 -3.56
C GLN A 30 19.17 15.39 -4.20
N LEU A 31 18.68 14.58 -5.13
CA LEU A 31 17.37 14.77 -5.76
C LEU A 31 16.26 14.29 -4.80
N LYS A 32 15.12 14.98 -4.83
CA LYS A 32 13.89 14.57 -4.13
C LYS A 32 12.72 14.96 -5.02
N ASN A 33 11.98 13.98 -5.52
CA ASN A 33 10.88 14.15 -6.49
C ASN A 33 11.28 15.11 -7.62
N ALA A 34 12.44 14.82 -8.21
CA ALA A 34 13.09 15.66 -9.19
C ALA A 34 13.99 14.80 -10.09
N PHE A 35 14.27 15.30 -11.29
CA PHE A 35 15.26 14.73 -12.18
C PHE A 35 16.28 15.77 -12.65
N SER A 36 17.45 15.31 -13.04
CA SER A 36 18.52 16.13 -13.59
C SER A 36 18.96 15.63 -14.95
N TRP A 37 19.09 16.55 -15.91
CA TRP A 37 19.59 16.28 -17.25
C TRP A 37 20.78 17.19 -17.55
N GLY A 38 21.97 16.61 -17.75
CA GLY A 38 23.19 17.39 -18.00
C GLY A 38 23.48 18.43 -16.90
N GLY A 39 23.06 18.16 -15.66
CA GLY A 39 23.20 19.05 -14.51
C GLY A 39 22.06 20.04 -14.27
N ALA A 40 21.12 20.20 -15.21
CA ALA A 40 19.92 21.01 -15.00
C ALA A 40 18.86 20.19 -14.25
N VAL A 41 18.37 20.70 -13.11
CA VAL A 41 17.39 20.02 -12.25
C VAL A 41 15.98 20.53 -12.54
N SER A 42 15.03 19.61 -12.69
CA SER A 42 13.59 19.87 -12.87
C SER A 42 12.79 19.11 -11.81
N PRO A 43 11.74 19.71 -11.21
CA PRO A 43 10.83 18.97 -10.34
C PRO A 43 10.06 17.91 -11.13
N ILE A 44 9.58 16.87 -10.46
CA ILE A 44 8.61 15.93 -11.02
C ILE A 44 7.25 16.32 -10.44
N GLU A 45 6.34 16.77 -11.30
CA GLU A 45 5.03 17.29 -10.91
C GLU A 45 3.89 16.35 -11.34
N SER A 46 4.16 15.38 -12.21
CA SER A 46 3.19 14.36 -12.60
C SER A 46 3.88 13.07 -13.02
N VAL A 47 3.29 11.95 -12.60
CA VAL A 47 3.67 10.61 -13.04
C VAL A 47 2.40 9.88 -13.48
N VAL A 48 2.38 9.41 -14.71
CA VAL A 48 1.31 8.56 -15.27
C VAL A 48 1.92 7.23 -15.67
N TYR A 49 1.21 6.13 -15.47
CA TYR A 49 1.65 4.83 -15.96
C TYR A 49 0.52 4.04 -16.61
N THR A 50 0.87 3.17 -17.55
CA THR A 50 -0.08 2.28 -18.22
C THR A 50 0.52 0.90 -18.43
N ALA A 51 -0.31 -0.13 -18.44
CA ALA A 51 0.04 -1.48 -18.87
C ALA A 51 -0.54 -1.83 -20.25
N GLU A 52 -1.25 -0.89 -20.90
CA GLU A 52 -1.93 -1.13 -22.17
C GLU A 52 -1.09 -0.78 -23.39
N GLU A 53 -0.12 0.12 -23.25
CA GLU A 53 0.70 0.57 -24.37
C GLU A 53 1.62 -0.54 -24.91
N LYS A 54 2.05 -1.45 -24.02
CA LYS A 54 2.95 -2.54 -24.37
C LYS A 54 2.65 -3.77 -23.53
N GLU A 55 2.23 -4.84 -24.20
CA GLU A 55 1.85 -6.10 -23.55
C GLU A 55 2.98 -6.63 -22.66
N GLY A 56 2.64 -7.00 -21.42
CA GLY A 56 3.60 -7.52 -20.45
C GLY A 56 4.59 -6.48 -19.90
N CYS A 57 4.36 -5.19 -20.12
CA CYS A 57 5.18 -4.10 -19.59
C CYS A 57 4.32 -3.04 -18.89
N HIS A 58 4.91 -2.38 -17.90
CA HIS A 58 4.45 -1.10 -17.38
C HIS A 58 5.24 0.02 -18.05
N VAL A 59 4.53 1.02 -18.57
CA VAL A 59 5.10 2.20 -19.21
C VAL A 59 4.78 3.42 -18.34
N PHE A 60 5.81 4.06 -17.81
CA PHE A 60 5.73 5.24 -16.96
C PHE A 60 6.16 6.49 -17.72
N TYR A 61 5.43 7.57 -17.51
CA TYR A 61 5.69 8.92 -18.00
C TYR A 61 5.94 9.82 -16.79
N ILE A 62 7.19 10.27 -16.59
CA ILE A 62 7.62 11.10 -15.45
C ILE A 62 7.91 12.51 -15.95
N SER A 63 7.04 13.47 -15.63
CA SER A 63 7.06 14.82 -16.23
C SER A 63 7.21 15.94 -15.17
N PRO A 64 7.90 17.05 -15.53
CA PRO A 64 7.88 18.29 -14.76
C PRO A 64 6.59 19.12 -14.96
N THR A 65 5.74 18.76 -15.92
CA THR A 65 4.44 19.42 -16.14
C THR A 65 3.40 18.86 -15.18
N ALA A 66 2.74 19.75 -14.43
CA ALA A 66 1.73 19.39 -13.44
C ALA A 66 0.37 19.05 -14.10
N GLY A 67 -0.38 18.14 -13.46
CA GLY A 67 -1.77 17.84 -13.81
C GLY A 67 -1.94 16.87 -14.99
N ILE A 68 -0.89 16.15 -15.39
CA ILE A 68 -0.99 15.12 -16.43
C ILE A 68 -1.62 13.86 -15.81
N ILE A 69 -2.73 13.41 -16.39
CA ILE A 69 -3.52 12.27 -15.89
C ILE A 69 -3.71 11.15 -16.93
N ASP A 70 -3.20 11.33 -18.14
CA ASP A 70 -3.29 10.35 -19.23
C ASP A 70 -2.06 10.41 -20.15
N THR A 71 -1.91 9.39 -20.99
CA THR A 71 -0.75 9.25 -21.88
C THR A 71 -0.77 10.22 -23.05
N GLU A 72 -1.94 10.68 -23.48
CA GLU A 72 -2.07 11.66 -24.58
C GLU A 72 -1.55 13.03 -24.15
N ASN A 73 -1.96 13.51 -22.97
CA ASN A 73 -1.48 14.75 -22.38
C ASN A 73 0.01 14.67 -22.01
N ALA A 74 0.51 13.50 -21.61
CA ALA A 74 1.94 13.28 -21.44
C ALA A 74 2.70 13.49 -22.77
N GLN A 75 2.22 12.88 -23.85
CA GLN A 75 2.79 13.03 -25.19
C GLN A 75 2.70 14.47 -25.71
N LEU A 76 1.63 15.20 -25.39
CA LEU A 76 1.47 16.62 -25.74
C LEU A 76 2.45 17.53 -24.99
N ALA A 77 2.80 17.21 -23.74
CA ALA A 77 3.77 17.97 -22.96
C ALA A 77 5.22 17.76 -23.45
N ASP A 78 5.56 16.56 -23.94
CA ASP A 78 6.84 16.19 -24.57
C ASP A 78 8.08 16.53 -23.73
N ASP A 79 7.96 16.46 -22.40
CA ASP A 79 9.01 16.82 -21.43
C ASP A 79 9.32 15.72 -20.42
N TYR A 80 8.79 14.50 -20.65
CA TYR A 80 8.84 13.39 -19.73
C TYR A 80 10.05 12.47 -19.93
N ILE A 81 10.48 11.82 -18.84
CA ILE A 81 11.25 10.58 -18.91
C ILE A 81 10.24 9.45 -19.12
N LYS A 82 10.46 8.62 -20.13
CA LYS A 82 9.63 7.42 -20.34
C LYS A 82 10.41 6.17 -19.95
N VAL A 83 9.81 5.40 -19.06
CA VAL A 83 10.39 4.18 -18.50
C VAL A 83 9.47 3.02 -18.82
N THR A 84 9.97 2.04 -19.58
CA THR A 84 9.25 0.81 -19.91
C THR A 84 9.92 -0.34 -19.16
N VAL A 85 9.18 -1.07 -18.34
CA VAL A 85 9.71 -2.19 -17.55
C VAL A 85 8.74 -3.35 -17.53
N GLN A 86 9.26 -4.58 -17.57
CA GLN A 86 8.42 -5.78 -17.47
C GLN A 86 7.92 -6.01 -16.04
N ASP A 87 8.78 -5.76 -15.06
CA ASP A 87 8.51 -5.98 -13.64
C ASP A 87 8.86 -4.72 -12.83
N PRO A 88 7.85 -3.95 -12.35
CA PRO A 88 8.06 -2.75 -11.57
C PRO A 88 8.14 -3.05 -10.05
N SER A 89 8.83 -4.11 -9.62
CA SER A 89 8.93 -4.51 -8.20
C SER A 89 10.32 -4.32 -7.57
N GLY A 90 11.23 -3.60 -8.24
CA GLY A 90 12.56 -3.29 -7.70
C GLY A 90 13.60 -2.95 -8.75
N THR A 91 14.82 -3.46 -8.58
CA THR A 91 15.94 -3.23 -9.50
C THR A 91 15.66 -3.82 -10.88
N VAL A 92 15.86 -3.03 -11.92
CA VAL A 92 15.60 -3.41 -13.32
C VAL A 92 16.91 -3.53 -14.10
N ASP A 93 17.11 -4.66 -14.76
CA ASP A 93 18.18 -4.82 -15.75
C ASP A 93 17.74 -4.27 -17.12
N LEU A 94 18.21 -3.05 -17.42
CA LEU A 94 17.94 -2.33 -18.67
C LEU A 94 18.49 -3.01 -19.93
N TYR A 95 19.39 -3.99 -19.79
CA TYR A 95 19.95 -4.72 -20.93
C TYR A 95 19.29 -6.08 -21.15
N SER A 96 18.25 -6.39 -20.37
CA SER A 96 17.46 -7.60 -20.49
C SER A 96 16.03 -7.30 -20.95
N GLY A 97 15.44 -8.27 -21.63
CA GLY A 97 14.04 -8.24 -22.02
C GLY A 97 13.67 -7.00 -22.83
N GLU A 98 12.55 -6.40 -22.45
CA GLU A 98 11.91 -5.28 -23.14
C GLU A 98 12.01 -3.96 -22.38
N ASN A 99 12.94 -3.89 -21.42
CA ASN A 99 13.15 -2.74 -20.56
C ASN A 99 13.84 -1.60 -21.32
N GLU A 100 13.37 -0.37 -21.13
CA GLU A 100 13.89 0.81 -21.82
C GLU A 100 13.68 2.09 -21.01
N VAL A 101 14.66 2.99 -21.07
CA VAL A 101 14.52 4.39 -20.61
C VAL A 101 14.76 5.32 -21.79
N THR A 102 13.85 6.27 -22.00
CA THR A 102 14.00 7.33 -23.01
C THR A 102 13.80 8.70 -22.40
N TYR A 103 14.63 9.65 -22.84
CA TYR A 103 14.48 11.07 -22.55
C TYR A 103 15.20 11.88 -23.63
N LYS A 104 14.46 12.70 -24.38
CA LYS A 104 14.99 13.48 -25.52
C LYS A 104 15.74 12.57 -26.51
N ASP A 105 17.04 12.80 -26.70
CA ASP A 105 17.93 12.08 -27.60
C ASP A 105 18.61 10.87 -26.95
N MET A 106 18.35 10.59 -25.67
CA MET A 106 18.87 9.42 -24.96
C MET A 106 17.89 8.25 -24.98
N THR A 107 18.40 7.07 -25.33
CA THR A 107 17.73 5.78 -25.19
C THR A 107 18.67 4.79 -24.52
N VAL A 108 18.22 4.15 -23.44
CA VAL A 108 18.94 3.08 -22.75
C VAL A 108 18.12 1.80 -22.82
N SER A 109 18.62 0.81 -23.54
CA SER A 109 18.04 -0.53 -23.64
C SER A 109 19.13 -1.54 -23.99
N SER A 110 18.76 -2.81 -24.17
CA SER A 110 19.66 -3.87 -24.66
C SER A 110 20.35 -3.49 -25.98
N ALA A 111 19.69 -2.73 -26.85
CA ALA A 111 20.20 -2.30 -28.14
C ALA A 111 21.25 -1.18 -28.08
N SER A 112 21.25 -0.35 -27.03
CA SER A 112 22.16 0.81 -26.90
C SER A 112 23.30 0.59 -25.89
N SER A 113 23.51 -0.65 -25.43
CA SER A 113 24.52 -0.98 -24.41
C SER A 113 25.95 -0.50 -24.72
N SER A 114 26.35 -0.44 -26.00
CA SER A 114 27.67 0.08 -26.40
C SER A 114 27.84 1.58 -26.23
N GLU A 115 26.75 2.33 -26.06
CA GLU A 115 26.74 3.79 -25.96
C GLU A 115 26.62 4.27 -24.50
N VAL A 116 26.47 3.35 -23.56
CA VAL A 116 26.22 3.61 -22.15
C VAL A 116 27.47 3.26 -21.33
N SER A 117 27.93 4.21 -20.50
CA SER A 117 29.06 3.97 -19.58
C SER A 117 28.60 3.32 -18.28
N SER A 118 27.45 3.76 -17.76
CA SER A 118 26.80 3.17 -16.59
C SER A 118 25.30 3.45 -16.62
N ALA A 119 24.50 2.48 -16.16
CA ALA A 119 23.08 2.66 -15.95
C ALA A 119 22.61 1.85 -14.75
N SER A 120 21.81 2.45 -13.90
CA SER A 120 21.06 1.80 -12.83
C SER A 120 19.64 2.32 -12.81
N LEU A 121 18.68 1.40 -12.73
CA LEU A 121 17.27 1.70 -12.58
C LEU A 121 16.67 0.82 -11.48
N SER A 122 15.90 1.43 -10.60
CA SER A 122 14.96 0.77 -9.70
C SER A 122 13.59 1.38 -9.89
N VAL A 123 12.59 0.54 -10.12
CA VAL A 123 11.18 0.91 -10.24
C VAL A 123 10.40 0.01 -9.30
N ASN A 124 9.75 0.60 -8.31
CA ASN A 124 8.88 -0.09 -7.38
C ASN A 124 7.52 0.60 -7.37
N LEU A 125 6.55 0.01 -8.09
CA LEU A 125 5.15 0.37 -8.03
C LEU A 125 4.58 -0.33 -6.78
N THR A 126 4.70 0.32 -5.63
CA THR A 126 4.38 -0.28 -4.33
C THR A 126 2.88 -0.52 -4.17
N SER A 127 2.06 0.26 -4.87
CA SER A 127 0.61 0.08 -5.00
C SER A 127 0.16 0.53 -6.39
N SER A 128 -1.14 0.39 -6.71
CA SER A 128 -1.70 0.93 -7.96
C SER A 128 -1.56 2.45 -8.15
N ARG A 129 -1.09 3.17 -7.13
CA ARG A 129 -1.02 4.64 -7.10
C ARG A 129 0.27 5.21 -6.51
N THR A 130 1.20 4.38 -6.05
CA THR A 130 2.45 4.85 -5.44
C THR A 130 3.64 4.30 -6.20
N LEU A 131 4.54 5.18 -6.65
CA LEU A 131 5.77 4.84 -7.34
C LEU A 131 6.98 5.32 -6.54
N ARG A 132 7.91 4.40 -6.29
CA ARG A 132 9.29 4.70 -5.90
C ARG A 132 10.23 4.39 -7.06
N LEU A 133 10.94 5.39 -7.56
CA LEU A 133 11.84 5.29 -8.72
C LEU A 133 13.18 5.95 -8.42
N SER A 134 14.26 5.24 -8.77
CA SER A 134 15.63 5.75 -8.78
C SER A 134 16.28 5.42 -10.11
N LEU A 135 16.84 6.43 -10.77
CA LEU A 135 17.48 6.34 -12.08
C LEU A 135 18.83 7.07 -12.03
N ASP A 136 19.89 6.42 -12.50
CA ASP A 136 21.20 7.05 -12.73
C ASP A 136 21.83 6.48 -14.01
N VAL A 137 21.93 7.30 -15.05
CA VAL A 137 22.48 6.96 -16.35
C VAL A 137 23.61 7.92 -16.69
N THR A 138 24.71 7.36 -17.19
CA THR A 138 25.82 8.09 -17.80
C THR A 138 26.15 7.46 -19.16
N MET A 139 26.01 8.24 -20.23
CA MET A 139 26.38 7.83 -21.59
C MET A 139 27.89 7.91 -21.79
N ALA A 140 28.42 7.19 -22.79
CA ALA A 140 29.81 7.31 -23.23
C ALA A 140 30.21 8.73 -23.70
N SER A 141 29.23 9.53 -24.11
CA SER A 141 29.42 10.95 -24.43
C SER A 141 29.66 11.83 -23.19
N GLY A 142 29.42 11.31 -21.98
CA GLY A 142 29.43 12.06 -20.71
C GLY A 142 28.09 12.70 -20.36
N GLN A 143 27.07 12.59 -21.22
CA GLN A 143 25.71 13.04 -20.92
C GLN A 143 25.10 12.21 -19.78
N THR A 144 24.43 12.87 -18.84
CA THR A 144 23.85 12.23 -17.65
C THR A 144 22.36 12.51 -17.52
N LEU A 145 21.64 11.49 -17.04
CA LEU A 145 20.23 11.56 -16.62
C LEU A 145 20.11 10.91 -15.25
N LYS A 146 19.58 11.64 -14.27
CA LYS A 146 19.28 11.10 -12.93
C LYS A 146 17.87 11.46 -12.52
N ALA A 147 17.16 10.57 -11.83
CA ALA A 147 15.84 10.87 -11.28
C ALA A 147 15.65 10.15 -9.95
N GLU A 148 15.00 10.83 -9.00
CA GLU A 148 14.53 10.25 -7.75
C GLU A 148 13.08 10.66 -7.56
N TYR A 149 12.20 9.68 -7.37
CA TYR A 149 10.77 9.88 -7.16
C TYR A 149 10.26 8.94 -6.08
N ASP A 150 9.48 9.48 -5.16
CA ASP A 150 8.72 8.74 -4.16
C ASP A 150 7.41 9.50 -3.96
N GLY A 151 6.33 8.98 -4.55
CA GLY A 151 5.04 9.66 -4.52
C GLY A 151 3.99 9.06 -5.42
N PHE A 152 2.92 9.84 -5.61
CA PHE A 152 1.72 9.43 -6.29
C PHE A 152 1.92 9.24 -7.81
N CYS A 153 1.29 8.24 -8.41
CA CYS A 153 1.22 8.06 -9.84
C CYS A 153 -0.21 7.75 -10.28
N VAL A 154 -0.59 8.22 -11.46
CA VAL A 154 -1.91 7.98 -12.05
C VAL A 154 -1.83 6.76 -12.96
N LYS A 155 -2.64 5.74 -12.69
CA LYS A 155 -2.85 4.64 -13.63
C LYS A 155 -3.75 5.11 -14.78
N TYR A 156 -3.32 4.87 -16.01
CA TYR A 156 -4.09 5.13 -17.23
C TYR A 156 -4.25 3.85 -18.09
N PRO A 157 -5.44 3.58 -18.65
CA PRO A 157 -6.69 4.29 -18.39
C PRO A 157 -7.08 4.21 -16.92
N ALA A 158 -7.77 5.25 -16.44
CA ALA A 158 -8.33 5.25 -15.10
C ALA A 158 -9.29 4.07 -14.97
N ASP A 159 -9.43 3.55 -13.75
CA ASP A 159 -10.42 2.51 -13.50
C ASP A 159 -11.81 3.01 -13.96
N PRO A 160 -12.52 2.27 -14.82
CA PRO A 160 -13.80 2.71 -15.38
C PRO A 160 -14.88 2.92 -14.32
N SER A 161 -14.68 2.45 -13.09
CA SER A 161 -15.59 2.67 -11.96
C SER A 161 -15.51 4.07 -11.35
N GLY A 162 -14.41 4.80 -11.56
CA GLY A 162 -14.22 6.17 -11.07
C GLY A 162 -13.92 6.31 -9.56
N TYR A 163 -13.68 5.21 -8.84
CA TYR A 163 -13.31 5.24 -7.41
C TYR A 163 -11.80 5.50 -7.20
N ASP A 164 -11.45 6.10 -6.06
CA ASP A 164 -10.05 6.30 -5.69
C ASP A 164 -9.37 5.00 -5.23
N VAL A 165 -10.09 4.15 -4.51
CA VAL A 165 -9.57 2.85 -4.07
C VAL A 165 -10.55 1.77 -4.49
N VAL A 166 -10.07 0.78 -5.24
CA VAL A 166 -10.86 -0.38 -5.66
C VAL A 166 -10.29 -1.62 -5.01
N MET A 167 -11.05 -2.18 -4.07
CA MET A 167 -10.74 -3.44 -3.38
C MET A 167 -11.47 -4.58 -4.08
N ASP A 168 -10.85 -5.73 -4.21
CA ASP A 168 -11.40 -6.89 -4.92
C ASP A 168 -11.28 -8.20 -4.13
N LYS A 169 -10.66 -8.15 -2.95
CA LYS A 169 -10.40 -9.31 -2.10
C LYS A 169 -11.11 -9.17 -0.77
N ALA A 170 -11.82 -10.21 -0.36
CA ALA A 170 -12.34 -10.34 0.99
C ALA A 170 -11.38 -11.21 1.80
N ILE A 171 -10.69 -10.60 2.79
CA ILE A 171 -9.90 -11.34 3.77
C ILE A 171 -10.85 -12.17 4.64
N TYR A 172 -11.87 -11.50 5.19
CA TYR A 172 -12.93 -12.11 5.99
C TYR A 172 -14.28 -11.51 5.62
N ALA A 173 -15.32 -12.34 5.63
CA ALA A 173 -16.69 -11.91 5.42
C ALA A 173 -17.62 -12.85 6.19
N TYR A 174 -18.25 -12.34 7.26
CA TYR A 174 -19.04 -13.13 8.18
C TYR A 174 -20.47 -12.59 8.32
N TYR A 175 -21.42 -13.50 8.55
CA TYR A 175 -22.69 -13.18 9.21
C TYR A 175 -22.68 -13.77 10.63
N PHE A 176 -23.23 -13.04 11.61
CA PHE A 176 -23.35 -13.51 12.99
C PHE A 176 -24.80 -13.79 13.42
N GLY A 177 -25.78 -13.49 12.56
CA GLY A 177 -27.20 -13.57 12.94
C GLY A 177 -27.58 -12.46 13.92
N GLN A 178 -28.55 -12.72 14.79
CA GLN A 178 -29.16 -11.70 15.65
C GLN A 178 -28.13 -10.92 16.47
N ALA A 179 -28.07 -9.60 16.27
CA ALA A 179 -27.22 -8.68 17.03
C ALA A 179 -27.63 -8.59 18.51
N SER A 180 -28.89 -8.92 18.81
CA SER A 180 -29.39 -9.08 20.18
C SER A 180 -30.51 -10.12 20.21
N ALA A 181 -30.56 -10.94 21.25
CA ALA A 181 -31.53 -12.03 21.37
C ALA A 181 -32.97 -11.50 21.26
N GLY A 182 -33.75 -12.07 20.33
CA GLY A 182 -35.15 -11.69 20.11
C GLY A 182 -35.37 -10.46 19.23
N THR A 183 -34.31 -9.93 18.59
CA THR A 183 -34.40 -8.86 17.59
C THR A 183 -34.43 -9.42 16.17
N THR A 184 -34.86 -8.60 15.20
CA THR A 184 -34.73 -8.88 13.76
C THR A 184 -33.45 -8.33 13.18
N THR A 185 -32.62 -7.65 13.98
CA THR A 185 -31.36 -7.05 13.55
C THR A 185 -30.28 -8.09 13.47
N HIS A 186 -29.63 -8.24 12.32
CA HIS A 186 -28.53 -9.18 12.11
C HIS A 186 -27.22 -8.45 11.87
N ASN A 187 -26.11 -9.02 12.35
CA ASN A 187 -24.75 -8.47 12.22
C ASN A 187 -23.99 -9.14 11.06
N TYR A 188 -23.29 -8.31 10.30
CA TYR A 188 -22.31 -8.70 9.29
C TYR A 188 -20.97 -8.02 9.54
N TYR A 189 -19.88 -8.76 9.39
CA TYR A 189 -18.52 -8.25 9.60
C TYR A 189 -17.62 -8.56 8.41
N PHE A 190 -16.87 -7.56 7.98
CA PHE A 190 -16.05 -7.64 6.78
C PHE A 190 -14.63 -7.15 7.05
N THR A 191 -13.68 -7.75 6.34
CA THR A 191 -12.33 -7.23 6.16
C THR A 191 -11.97 -7.41 4.69
N LEU A 192 -11.84 -6.31 3.97
CA LEU A 192 -11.71 -6.23 2.52
C LEU A 192 -10.40 -5.52 2.19
N THR A 193 -9.76 -5.87 1.07
CA THR A 193 -8.45 -5.33 0.69
C THR A 193 -8.28 -5.26 -0.83
N ASP A 194 -7.39 -4.39 -1.29
CA ASP A 194 -6.87 -4.36 -2.66
C ASP A 194 -5.54 -5.11 -2.80
N ALA A 195 -4.76 -5.20 -1.71
CA ALA A 195 -3.45 -5.86 -1.68
C ALA A 195 -3.52 -7.38 -1.50
N GLU A 196 -2.48 -8.07 -1.97
CA GLU A 196 -2.20 -9.47 -1.64
C GLU A 196 -1.96 -9.66 -0.14
N TYR A 197 -2.45 -10.78 0.42
CA TYR A 197 -2.39 -11.03 1.86
C TYR A 197 -2.11 -12.50 2.21
N THR A 198 -1.73 -12.73 3.46
CA THR A 198 -1.83 -14.02 4.15
C THR A 198 -2.81 -13.89 5.31
N ALA A 199 -3.65 -14.88 5.51
CA ALA A 199 -4.62 -14.91 6.61
C ALA A 199 -4.40 -16.16 7.48
N ASP A 200 -4.30 -15.97 8.79
CA ASP A 200 -4.42 -17.01 9.78
C ASP A 200 -5.85 -17.04 10.34
N THR A 201 -6.49 -18.19 10.20
CA THR A 201 -7.85 -18.46 10.71
C THR A 201 -7.85 -19.45 11.87
N SER A 202 -6.67 -19.89 12.32
CA SER A 202 -6.50 -20.98 13.28
C SER A 202 -6.68 -20.56 14.74
N SER A 203 -6.55 -19.27 15.06
CA SER A 203 -6.48 -18.75 16.43
C SER A 203 -7.81 -18.22 16.99
N GLY A 204 -8.93 -18.32 16.25
CA GLY A 204 -10.24 -17.83 16.69
C GLY A 204 -10.39 -16.30 16.70
N SER A 205 -9.30 -15.56 16.55
CA SER A 205 -9.27 -14.15 16.14
C SER A 205 -8.67 -14.10 14.74
N PRO A 206 -9.40 -13.66 13.71
CA PRO A 206 -8.87 -13.59 12.36
C PRO A 206 -7.66 -12.63 12.35
N ASP A 207 -6.49 -13.12 11.94
CA ASP A 207 -5.27 -12.32 11.83
C ASP A 207 -4.72 -12.36 10.41
N TYR A 208 -4.24 -11.22 9.91
CA TYR A 208 -3.78 -11.10 8.52
C TYR A 208 -2.55 -10.21 8.40
N ASP A 209 -1.73 -10.52 7.41
CA ASP A 209 -0.59 -9.72 6.98
C ASP A 209 -0.76 -9.37 5.50
N LEU A 210 -0.59 -8.11 5.14
CA LEU A 210 -0.46 -7.71 3.74
C LEU A 210 0.96 -8.00 3.25
N LYS A 211 1.07 -8.43 1.98
CA LYS A 211 2.36 -8.71 1.32
C LYS A 211 2.96 -7.48 0.64
N GLU A 212 2.17 -6.42 0.50
CA GLU A 212 2.48 -5.19 -0.22
C GLU A 212 1.69 -4.01 0.38
N GLU A 213 2.04 -2.79 -0.03
CA GLU A 213 1.28 -1.58 0.35
C GLU A 213 -0.16 -1.70 -0.16
N GLY A 214 -1.12 -1.27 0.65
CA GLY A 214 -2.53 -1.35 0.26
C GLY A 214 -3.49 -0.78 1.28
N TYR A 215 -4.76 -0.87 0.95
CA TYR A 215 -5.86 -0.41 1.76
C TYR A 215 -6.66 -1.58 2.31
N VAL A 216 -7.00 -1.51 3.59
CA VAL A 216 -7.90 -2.46 4.24
C VAL A 216 -9.13 -1.75 4.74
N LEU A 217 -10.30 -2.28 4.42
CA LEU A 217 -11.58 -1.82 4.94
C LEU A 217 -12.16 -2.85 5.91
N ILE A 218 -12.37 -2.44 7.15
CA ILE A 218 -13.10 -3.22 8.15
C ILE A 218 -14.47 -2.60 8.34
N LEU A 219 -15.52 -3.42 8.30
CA LEU A 219 -16.90 -2.98 8.47
C LEU A 219 -17.66 -3.92 9.40
N ASP A 220 -18.42 -3.33 10.32
CA ASP A 220 -19.36 -4.01 11.21
C ASP A 220 -20.75 -3.39 10.99
N MET A 221 -21.61 -4.13 10.30
CA MET A 221 -22.85 -3.67 9.68
C MET A 221 -24.06 -4.42 10.21
N PHE A 222 -25.22 -3.75 10.20
CA PHE A 222 -26.46 -4.23 10.79
C PHE A 222 -27.63 -4.03 9.84
N THR A 223 -28.52 -5.02 9.78
CA THR A 223 -29.76 -4.93 8.99
C THR A 223 -30.91 -5.66 9.65
N ASP A 224 -32.11 -5.08 9.61
CA ASP A 224 -33.32 -5.71 10.10
C ASP A 224 -33.91 -6.62 9.02
N LEU A 225 -33.95 -7.92 9.28
CA LEU A 225 -34.52 -8.90 8.38
C LEU A 225 -35.36 -9.93 9.14
N GLU A 226 -36.50 -10.28 8.55
CA GLU A 226 -37.31 -11.40 8.99
C GLU A 226 -36.95 -12.68 8.21
N GLY A 227 -37.09 -13.84 8.84
CA GLY A 227 -36.85 -15.14 8.18
C GLY A 227 -35.38 -15.52 8.08
N ASP A 228 -34.99 -16.18 6.97
CA ASP A 228 -33.66 -16.75 6.74
C ASP A 228 -32.79 -15.94 5.75
N SER A 229 -33.27 -14.80 5.26
CA SER A 229 -32.57 -13.95 4.27
C SER A 229 -31.34 -13.22 4.83
N TRP A 230 -31.07 -13.33 6.13
CA TRP A 230 -29.97 -12.68 6.82
C TRP A 230 -28.60 -13.32 6.60
N LYS A 231 -28.53 -14.39 5.80
CA LYS A 231 -27.26 -15.05 5.44
C LYS A 231 -26.58 -14.40 4.23
N THR A 232 -27.21 -13.40 3.63
CA THR A 232 -26.72 -12.57 2.55
C THR A 232 -26.75 -11.12 3.02
N LEU A 233 -25.74 -10.33 2.69
CA LEU A 233 -25.75 -8.89 2.98
C LEU A 233 -26.80 -8.22 2.09
N PRO A 234 -27.79 -7.51 2.64
CA PRO A 234 -28.78 -6.80 1.84
C PRO A 234 -28.21 -5.58 1.11
N ASP A 235 -28.76 -5.31 -0.05
CA ASP A 235 -28.53 -4.05 -0.76
C ASP A 235 -29.17 -2.88 -0.01
N GLY A 236 -28.53 -1.71 -0.03
CA GLY A 236 -29.06 -0.51 0.59
C GLY A 236 -28.00 0.50 0.98
N VAL A 237 -28.47 1.58 1.61
CA VAL A 237 -27.61 2.67 2.13
C VAL A 237 -27.49 2.52 3.63
N TYR A 238 -26.27 2.24 4.09
CA TYR A 238 -25.94 2.00 5.49
C TYR A 238 -25.47 3.28 6.17
N ALA A 239 -26.25 3.78 7.12
CA ALA A 239 -25.93 4.99 7.87
C ALA A 239 -25.02 4.70 9.07
N GLN A 240 -24.15 5.66 9.37
CA GLN A 240 -23.35 5.60 10.59
C GLN A 240 -24.24 5.64 11.84
N SER A 241 -24.05 4.71 12.78
CA SER A 241 -24.82 4.66 14.02
C SER A 241 -24.02 4.06 15.18
N ASN A 242 -24.30 4.51 16.40
CA ASN A 242 -23.80 3.88 17.64
C ASN A 242 -24.73 2.77 18.17
N GLY A 243 -25.85 2.52 17.49
CA GLY A 243 -26.81 1.47 17.82
C GLY A 243 -26.96 0.45 16.69
N TYR A 244 -27.45 -0.73 17.02
CA TYR A 244 -27.68 -1.84 16.09
C TYR A 244 -29.04 -1.67 15.41
N GLY A 245 -29.09 -0.85 14.35
CA GLY A 245 -30.32 -0.55 13.63
C GLY A 245 -30.31 -1.06 12.20
N ASP A 246 -31.49 -1.05 11.57
CA ASP A 246 -31.62 -1.37 10.16
C ASP A 246 -30.72 -0.50 9.27
N HIS A 247 -30.01 -1.16 8.35
CA HIS A 247 -29.03 -0.55 7.45
C HIS A 247 -28.13 0.46 8.18
N THR A 248 -27.39 -0.01 9.18
CA THR A 248 -26.42 0.81 9.89
C THR A 248 -25.04 0.17 9.94
N TYR A 249 -24.01 0.98 10.15
CA TYR A 249 -22.67 0.48 10.50
C TYR A 249 -22.13 1.25 11.72
N THR A 250 -21.28 0.60 12.51
CA THR A 250 -20.70 1.18 13.72
C THR A 250 -19.26 1.62 13.52
N VAL A 251 -18.93 2.87 13.88
CA VAL A 251 -17.55 3.39 13.83
C VAL A 251 -16.62 2.80 14.87
N ASN A 252 -17.15 2.12 15.89
CA ASN A 252 -16.31 1.51 16.92
C ASN A 252 -15.53 0.29 16.37
N TYR A 253 -16.07 -0.35 15.33
CA TYR A 253 -15.50 -1.55 14.72
C TYR A 253 -15.41 -1.46 13.19
N SER A 254 -15.65 -0.26 12.62
CA SER A 254 -15.51 0.00 11.19
C SER A 254 -14.50 1.10 10.96
N ALA A 255 -13.51 0.84 10.12
CA ALA A 255 -12.48 1.79 9.74
C ALA A 255 -11.84 1.38 8.43
N ALA A 256 -11.32 2.36 7.69
CA ALA A 256 -10.36 2.10 6.63
C ALA A 256 -8.93 2.23 7.18
N PHE A 257 -7.99 1.53 6.59
CA PHE A 257 -6.57 1.57 6.93
C PHE A 257 -5.75 1.65 5.66
N HIS A 258 -4.68 2.42 5.68
CA HIS A 258 -3.61 2.37 4.69
C HIS A 258 -2.38 1.73 5.34
N TYR A 259 -1.81 0.74 4.66
CA TYR A 259 -0.57 0.08 5.03
C TYR A 259 0.51 0.52 4.05
N ASP A 260 1.57 1.15 4.54
CA ASP A 260 2.71 1.52 3.70
C ASP A 260 3.59 0.31 3.33
N ALA A 261 4.58 0.53 2.46
CA ALA A 261 5.51 -0.52 2.03
C ALA A 261 6.37 -1.11 3.17
N ASP A 262 6.49 -0.42 4.30
CA ASP A 262 7.20 -0.90 5.49
C ASP A 262 6.26 -1.67 6.45
N GLY A 263 4.97 -1.78 6.10
CA GLY A 263 3.92 -2.43 6.89
C GLY A 263 3.35 -1.55 8.00
N ASN A 264 3.67 -0.25 8.04
CA ASN A 264 3.09 0.65 9.03
C ASN A 264 1.64 0.94 8.66
N ARG A 265 0.77 0.84 9.66
CA ARG A 265 -0.67 1.05 9.51
C ARG A 265 -1.08 2.45 9.94
N THR A 266 -1.76 3.16 9.05
CA THR A 266 -2.47 4.43 9.33
C THR A 266 -3.97 4.19 9.29
N GLN A 267 -4.68 4.59 10.34
CA GLN A 267 -6.15 4.52 10.36
C GLN A 267 -6.76 5.73 9.66
N LEU A 268 -7.71 5.46 8.77
CA LEU A 268 -8.44 6.45 7.99
C LEU A 268 -9.89 6.55 8.48
N LEU A 269 -10.41 7.77 8.54
CA LEU A 269 -11.76 8.02 9.04
C LEU A 269 -12.78 7.80 7.92
N LEU A 270 -13.69 6.84 8.09
CA LEU A 270 -14.86 6.68 7.23
C LEU A 270 -15.74 7.92 7.30
N ALA A 271 -16.24 8.35 6.15
CA ALA A 271 -17.06 9.52 5.98
C ALA A 271 -18.40 9.14 5.36
N GLY A 272 -19.50 9.61 5.96
CA GLY A 272 -20.84 9.46 5.40
C GLY A 272 -21.40 8.04 5.43
N PRO A 273 -22.51 7.81 4.72
CA PRO A 273 -23.09 6.48 4.57
C PRO A 273 -22.30 5.60 3.60
N LEU A 274 -22.49 4.30 3.72
CA LEU A 274 -21.98 3.29 2.77
C LEU A 274 -23.11 2.83 1.86
N SER A 275 -22.83 2.52 0.60
CA SER A 275 -23.79 1.92 -0.33
C SER A 275 -23.40 0.48 -0.60
N VAL A 276 -24.38 -0.43 -0.54
CA VAL A 276 -24.24 -1.84 -0.89
C VAL A 276 -25.18 -2.13 -2.05
N GLU A 277 -24.65 -2.68 -3.13
CA GLU A 277 -25.42 -3.11 -4.30
C GLU A 277 -24.87 -4.45 -4.81
N THR A 278 -25.75 -5.38 -5.18
CA THR A 278 -25.37 -6.65 -5.79
C THR A 278 -25.97 -6.73 -7.19
N ASP A 279 -25.13 -6.94 -8.21
CA ASP A 279 -25.59 -7.02 -9.59
C ASP A 279 -26.18 -8.39 -9.96
N GLU A 280 -26.70 -8.51 -11.19
CA GLU A 280 -27.29 -9.76 -11.71
C GLU A 280 -26.28 -10.91 -11.82
N GLU A 281 -24.99 -10.62 -11.86
CA GLU A 281 -23.90 -11.60 -11.91
C GLU A 281 -23.44 -12.03 -10.51
N GLY A 282 -23.98 -11.42 -9.45
CA GLY A 282 -23.65 -11.70 -8.06
C GLY A 282 -22.37 -11.01 -7.58
N VAL A 283 -21.94 -9.95 -8.26
CA VAL A 283 -20.86 -9.09 -7.80
C VAL A 283 -21.42 -8.06 -6.82
N THR A 284 -20.91 -8.06 -5.60
CA THR A 284 -21.28 -7.10 -4.58
C THR A 284 -20.34 -5.89 -4.67
N THR A 285 -20.93 -4.71 -4.75
CA THR A 285 -20.24 -3.43 -4.63
C THR A 285 -20.54 -2.82 -3.26
N ILE A 286 -19.52 -2.63 -2.43
CA ILE A 286 -19.61 -1.85 -1.19
C ILE A 286 -18.81 -0.57 -1.38
N SER A 287 -19.45 0.58 -1.38
CA SER A 287 -18.80 1.86 -1.68
C SER A 287 -19.04 2.93 -0.62
N GLY A 288 -18.13 3.89 -0.56
CA GLY A 288 -18.19 4.98 0.40
C GLY A 288 -17.01 5.94 0.26
N THR A 289 -16.76 6.69 1.32
CA THR A 289 -15.66 7.65 1.39
C THR A 289 -14.87 7.54 2.68
N PHE A 290 -13.59 7.91 2.65
CA PHE A 290 -12.77 8.13 3.83
C PHE A 290 -11.89 9.38 3.68
N TYR A 291 -11.37 9.89 4.79
CA TYR A 291 -10.38 10.97 4.78
C TYR A 291 -8.96 10.42 4.91
N GLU A 292 -8.08 10.83 3.99
CA GLU A 292 -6.64 10.59 4.02
C GLU A 292 -5.92 11.94 3.88
N ASP A 293 -5.08 12.29 4.86
CA ASP A 293 -4.36 13.57 4.91
C ASP A 293 -5.25 14.82 4.72
N GLY A 294 -6.51 14.72 5.17
CA GLY A 294 -7.49 15.81 5.06
C GLY A 294 -8.16 15.92 3.68
N VAL A 295 -7.87 15.01 2.76
CA VAL A 295 -8.54 14.89 1.46
C VAL A 295 -9.57 13.77 1.52
N GLU A 296 -10.78 14.05 1.06
CA GLU A 296 -11.83 13.03 0.90
C GLU A 296 -11.50 12.14 -0.30
N ARG A 297 -11.51 10.83 -0.09
CA ARG A 297 -11.31 9.82 -1.13
C ARG A 297 -12.49 8.88 -1.19
N THR A 298 -12.80 8.45 -2.41
CA THR A 298 -13.85 7.47 -2.69
C THR A 298 -13.28 6.06 -2.70
N PHE A 299 -14.03 5.07 -2.26
CA PHE A 299 -13.64 3.67 -2.39
C PHE A 299 -14.80 2.80 -2.84
N ALA A 300 -14.46 1.65 -3.42
CA ALA A 300 -15.37 0.55 -3.62
C ALA A 300 -14.67 -0.79 -3.41
N PHE A 301 -15.29 -1.70 -2.67
CA PHE A 301 -15.06 -3.12 -2.84
C PHE A 301 -15.94 -3.64 -3.98
N ARG A 302 -15.41 -4.45 -4.90
CA ARG A 302 -16.13 -5.02 -6.03
C ARG A 302 -15.67 -6.46 -6.27
N SER A 303 -16.41 -7.43 -5.74
CA SER A 303 -16.16 -8.85 -5.98
C SER A 303 -17.38 -9.67 -5.56
N THR A 304 -17.40 -10.96 -5.87
CA THR A 304 -18.39 -11.87 -5.30
C THR A 304 -18.14 -12.02 -3.80
N LEU A 305 -19.09 -11.61 -2.97
CA LEU A 305 -18.96 -11.64 -1.51
C LEU A 305 -19.54 -12.93 -0.92
N GLN A 306 -18.66 -13.87 -0.56
CA GLN A 306 -19.06 -15.13 0.05
C GLN A 306 -19.05 -15.02 1.57
N LEU A 307 -20.23 -14.90 2.18
CA LEU A 307 -20.38 -14.84 3.63
C LEU A 307 -20.21 -16.21 4.27
N THR A 308 -19.36 -16.27 5.29
CA THR A 308 -19.17 -17.45 6.14
C THR A 308 -19.96 -17.29 7.44
N ASN A 309 -20.42 -18.41 8.00
CA ASN A 309 -21.06 -18.39 9.32
C ASN A 309 -20.04 -18.01 10.41
N GLY A 310 -20.20 -16.83 11.00
CA GLY A 310 -19.40 -16.31 12.10
C GLY A 310 -19.87 -16.80 13.48
N LEU A 311 -20.97 -17.56 13.58
CA LEU A 311 -21.41 -18.16 14.83
C LEU A 311 -20.36 -19.16 15.33
N PHE A 312 -19.49 -18.72 16.23
CA PHE A 312 -18.62 -19.59 16.98
C PHE A 312 -19.48 -20.45 17.91
N ASN A 313 -19.74 -21.69 17.50
CA ASN A 313 -20.49 -22.64 18.29
C ASN A 313 -19.54 -23.77 18.74
N PRO A 314 -18.82 -23.62 19.87
CA PRO A 314 -18.06 -24.72 20.45
C PRO A 314 -19.08 -25.68 21.08
N SER A 315 -19.74 -26.49 20.26
CA SER A 315 -20.49 -27.63 20.73
C SER A 315 -19.49 -28.70 21.14
N LEU A 316 -19.23 -28.83 22.44
CA LEU A 316 -18.65 -30.02 23.05
C LEU A 316 -19.81 -30.94 23.46
N PRO A 317 -20.14 -31.99 22.68
CA PRO A 317 -21.30 -32.85 22.98
C PRO A 317 -21.24 -33.49 24.38
N GLN A 318 -20.04 -33.60 24.94
CA GLN A 318 -19.78 -34.17 26.26
C GLN A 318 -20.19 -33.25 27.43
N ILE A 319 -20.32 -31.93 27.22
CA ILE A 319 -20.70 -30.96 28.26
C ILE A 319 -22.20 -30.65 28.23
N GLY A 320 -22.83 -30.78 27.05
CA GLY A 320 -24.24 -30.45 26.83
C GLY A 320 -25.25 -31.39 27.51
N GLU A 321 -24.85 -32.60 27.90
CA GLU A 321 -25.77 -33.55 28.53
C GLU A 321 -25.94 -33.33 30.05
N ASP A 322 -24.98 -32.72 30.75
CA ASP A 322 -24.99 -32.71 32.23
C ASP A 322 -24.77 -31.33 32.90
N VAL A 323 -24.56 -30.24 32.15
CA VAL A 323 -24.32 -28.91 32.75
C VAL A 323 -25.29 -27.86 32.23
N HIS A 324 -26.23 -27.44 33.09
CA HIS A 324 -27.04 -26.24 32.86
C HIS A 324 -26.29 -25.00 33.37
N VAL A 325 -25.67 -24.26 32.45
CA VAL A 325 -25.04 -22.97 32.77
C VAL A 325 -26.07 -21.84 32.60
N LYS A 326 -26.28 -21.05 33.65
CA LYS A 326 -26.93 -19.72 33.57
C LYS A 326 -25.90 -18.66 33.97
N GLY A 327 -25.40 -17.91 32.99
CA GLY A 327 -24.51 -16.77 33.15
C GLY A 327 -24.75 -15.78 32.00
N VAL A 328 -24.25 -14.55 32.13
CA VAL A 328 -24.44 -13.51 31.10
C VAL A 328 -23.34 -13.61 30.02
N TYR A 329 -22.19 -14.17 30.39
CA TYR A 329 -21.03 -14.39 29.54
C TYR A 329 -20.22 -15.59 30.06
N ALA A 330 -19.60 -16.35 29.15
CA ALA A 330 -18.64 -17.38 29.49
C ALA A 330 -17.44 -17.31 28.55
N GLU A 331 -16.24 -17.46 29.11
CA GLU A 331 -14.98 -17.56 28.38
C GLU A 331 -14.33 -18.89 28.71
N GLY A 332 -13.92 -19.64 27.68
CA GLY A 332 -13.22 -20.90 27.80
C GLY A 332 -11.84 -20.81 27.19
N LEU A 333 -10.81 -21.09 27.99
CA LEU A 333 -9.42 -21.15 27.52
C LEU A 333 -8.94 -22.61 27.61
N TYR A 334 -8.62 -23.19 26.46
CA TYR A 334 -8.10 -24.55 26.35
C TYR A 334 -6.62 -24.52 26.02
N ASN A 335 -5.79 -24.88 27.00
CA ASN A 335 -4.35 -25.02 26.79
C ASN A 335 -4.02 -26.50 26.56
N GLY A 336 -3.85 -26.85 25.28
CA GLY A 336 -3.44 -28.18 24.82
C GLY A 336 -2.04 -28.58 25.29
N ASN A 337 -1.87 -29.89 25.53
CA ASN A 337 -0.70 -30.64 26.04
C ASN A 337 0.42 -29.81 26.72
N LEU A 338 0.09 -29.29 27.91
CA LEU A 338 0.76 -28.31 28.77
C LEU A 338 2.30 -28.44 28.98
N MET A 339 3.10 -28.31 27.92
CA MET A 339 4.57 -28.45 27.81
C MET A 339 5.11 -29.87 27.52
N GLY A 340 4.28 -30.76 26.96
CA GLY A 340 4.75 -31.92 26.18
C GLY A 340 4.13 -33.28 26.47
N SER A 341 3.66 -33.56 27.70
CA SER A 341 3.50 -34.95 28.16
C SER A 341 2.42 -35.23 29.21
N GLY A 342 1.21 -34.68 29.09
CA GLY A 342 0.06 -35.36 29.72
C GLY A 342 -0.95 -34.49 30.44
N THR A 343 -2.04 -34.25 29.71
CA THR A 343 -3.35 -33.72 30.10
C THR A 343 -3.45 -32.20 30.12
N GLY A 344 -4.35 -31.71 29.27
CA GLY A 344 -4.61 -30.29 29.03
C GLY A 344 -5.42 -29.68 30.17
N MET A 345 -5.15 -28.41 30.42
CA MET A 345 -5.91 -27.60 31.37
C MET A 345 -7.01 -26.87 30.59
N MET A 346 -8.24 -27.01 31.04
CA MET A 346 -9.35 -26.21 30.59
C MET A 346 -9.79 -25.31 31.75
N GLN A 347 -9.70 -24.00 31.52
CA GLN A 347 -10.26 -23.01 32.44
C GLN A 347 -11.52 -22.44 31.80
N ILE A 348 -12.64 -22.55 32.51
CA ILE A 348 -13.90 -21.94 32.11
C ILE A 348 -14.24 -20.90 33.17
N ASN A 349 -14.27 -19.64 32.76
CA ASN A 349 -14.72 -18.54 33.60
C ASN A 349 -16.17 -18.23 33.23
N ILE A 350 -17.07 -18.33 34.20
CA ILE A 350 -18.50 -18.05 34.04
C ILE A 350 -18.82 -16.85 34.91
N TYR A 351 -19.38 -15.79 34.31
CA TYR A 351 -19.75 -14.55 35.00
C TYR A 351 -21.26 -14.39 35.14
#